data_AF-A0A0F9YT02-F1
#
_entry.id   AF-A0A0F9YT02-F1
#
_cell.length_a   1.000
_cell.length_b   1.000
_cell.length_c   1.000
_cell.angle_alpha   90.00
_cell.angle_beta   90.00
_cell.angle_gamma   90.00
#
_symmetry.space_group_name_H-M   'P 1'
#
loop_
_entity.id
_entity.type
_entity.pdbx_description
1 polymer ?
#
loop_
_entity_poly.entity_id
_entity_poly.type
_entity_poly.pdbx_seq_one_letter_code
_entity_poly.pdbx_strand_id
1 'polypeptide(L)'
;MPKKINAKYFVYLYKHKHLAPRTISKSISQIYYKIHPNDIYTKLIIYIFFGDTNEQITCPLIFQNLLKYEKIVDCIKKNFFKSSDYQVDIKNLPTNYRIEKNKNTELSQNEIYEIFRLLLTIEINYHQLYLVDQNFLGNLAFNMENSKKLQILNYKYKISPLLCFLLDSLENDKFVIPYYKSFYYFLKAIKLEYREGLYLLHSNNLDYRKLEIELLYSKYKIINEYHRIFINFYPEIIYNCKIYSNRLEYFNNPLNLPFKYKILRTYLFCIPYYLKIINIKLNDSNFDILFRVIYIEKIFNTGLTKKWCKLLHLLILDNCNLLYVLLKRKFDKKYIKKIVKNVPSFHLAFDHGITLYKESGDVFYLQIIEHILEEYPVKEYFKKIDQFKAFFPQEFLEKFQSFFDLL
;
A
#
# COMPACT_ATOMS: atom_id res chain seq x y z
N MET A 1 14.93 43.90 -4.48
CA MET A 1 14.22 42.63 -4.21
C MET A 1 13.08 42.46 -5.19
N PRO A 2 12.93 41.33 -5.90
CA PRO A 2 11.78 41.14 -6.76
C PRO A 2 10.54 41.09 -5.88
N LYS A 3 9.62 42.05 -6.05
CA LYS A 3 8.33 42.03 -5.37
C LYS A 3 7.61 40.78 -5.82
N LYS A 4 7.33 39.85 -4.90
CA LYS A 4 6.44 38.71 -5.16
C LYS A 4 5.15 39.27 -5.77
N ILE A 5 4.75 38.75 -6.93
CA ILE A 5 3.49 39.14 -7.57
C ILE A 5 2.37 38.80 -6.60
N ASN A 6 1.54 39.79 -6.25
CA ASN A 6 0.39 39.54 -5.39
C ASN A 6 -0.61 38.66 -6.16
N ALA A 7 -0.77 37.41 -5.72
CA ALA A 7 -1.64 36.44 -6.39
C ALA A 7 -3.09 36.91 -6.50
N LYS A 8 -3.63 37.60 -5.48
CA LYS A 8 -5.00 38.14 -5.52
C LYS A 8 -5.13 39.23 -6.59
N TYR A 9 -4.12 40.09 -6.71
CA TYR A 9 -4.09 41.13 -7.74
C TYR A 9 -3.93 40.53 -9.15
N PHE A 10 -3.08 39.51 -9.31
CA PHE A 10 -2.94 38.79 -10.58
C PHE A 10 -4.24 38.12 -11.03
N VAL A 11 -4.94 37.45 -10.11
CA VAL A 11 -6.28 36.87 -10.34
C VAL A 11 -7.28 37.95 -10.73
N TYR A 12 -7.27 39.08 -10.02
CA TYR A 12 -8.16 40.22 -10.33
C TYR A 12 -7.93 40.72 -11.75
N LEU A 13 -6.68 40.96 -12.14
CA LEU A 13 -6.33 41.39 -13.50
C LEU A 13 -6.79 40.37 -14.54
N TYR A 14 -6.61 39.08 -14.28
CA TYR A 14 -7.01 38.03 -15.22
C TYR A 14 -8.54 37.99 -15.40
N LYS A 15 -9.30 38.02 -14.31
CA LYS A 15 -10.78 37.99 -14.37
C LYS A 15 -11.38 39.19 -15.10
N HIS A 16 -10.70 40.35 -15.07
CA HIS A 16 -11.21 41.60 -15.65
C HIS A 16 -10.58 41.93 -17.01
N LYS A 17 -9.70 41.08 -17.57
CA LYS A 17 -8.91 41.40 -18.78
C LYS A 17 -9.76 41.78 -20.00
N HIS A 18 -10.98 41.25 -20.08
CA HIS A 18 -11.94 41.55 -21.14
C HIS A 18 -12.74 42.85 -20.90
N LEU A 19 -12.83 43.32 -19.64
CA LEU A 19 -13.61 44.51 -19.26
C LEU A 19 -12.82 45.81 -19.43
N ALA A 20 -11.49 45.77 -19.22
CA ALA A 20 -10.63 46.94 -19.32
C ALA A 20 -9.26 46.59 -19.94
N PRO A 21 -9.21 46.12 -21.21
CA PRO A 21 -8.01 45.56 -21.82
C PRO A 21 -6.83 46.54 -21.86
N ARG A 22 -7.07 47.84 -22.14
CA ARG A 22 -6.00 48.86 -22.16
C ARG A 22 -5.37 49.10 -20.79
N THR A 23 -6.19 49.20 -19.74
CA THR A 23 -5.72 49.42 -18.36
C THR A 23 -4.96 48.20 -17.86
N ILE A 24 -5.50 47.00 -18.12
CA ILE A 24 -4.90 45.74 -17.69
C ILE A 24 -3.61 45.45 -18.46
N SER A 25 -3.57 45.76 -19.76
CA SER A 25 -2.36 45.69 -20.58
C SER A 25 -1.23 46.54 -19.99
N LYS A 26 -1.50 47.81 -19.61
CA LYS A 26 -0.52 48.68 -18.93
C LYS A 26 -0.03 48.09 -17.60
N SER A 27 -0.95 47.63 -16.75
CA SER A 27 -0.61 47.04 -15.44
C SER A 27 0.24 45.78 -15.60
N ILE A 28 -0.10 44.89 -16.54
CA ILE A 28 0.65 43.65 -16.78
C ILE A 28 2.01 43.95 -17.42
N SER A 29 2.14 44.89 -18.37
CA SER A 29 3.47 45.31 -18.88
C SER A 29 4.38 45.73 -17.74
N GLN A 30 3.88 46.57 -16.83
CA GLN A 30 4.67 47.04 -15.68
C GLN A 30 5.10 45.89 -14.76
N ILE A 31 4.24 44.87 -14.58
CA ILE A 31 4.60 43.67 -13.81
C ILE A 31 5.65 42.86 -14.58
N TYR A 32 5.42 42.60 -15.86
CA TYR A 32 6.27 41.77 -16.71
C TYR A 32 7.71 42.30 -16.78
N TYR A 33 7.90 43.61 -16.99
CA TYR A 33 9.23 44.22 -17.06
C TYR A 33 9.93 44.34 -15.70
N LYS A 34 9.20 44.22 -14.58
CA LYS A 34 9.79 44.19 -13.23
C LYS A 34 10.24 42.79 -12.81
N ILE A 35 9.88 41.74 -13.55
CA ILE A 35 10.34 40.38 -13.27
C ILE A 35 11.80 40.27 -13.65
N HIS A 36 12.56 39.58 -12.80
CA HIS A 36 13.96 39.33 -13.04
C HIS A 36 14.14 38.66 -14.42
N PRO A 37 15.11 39.09 -15.27
CA PRO A 37 15.26 38.56 -16.62
C PRO A 37 15.32 37.04 -16.70
N ASN A 38 15.96 36.41 -15.71
CA ASN A 38 16.16 34.96 -15.59
C ASN A 38 14.96 34.20 -15.01
N ASP A 39 13.91 34.87 -14.54
CA ASP A 39 12.69 34.20 -14.06
C ASP A 39 11.75 33.87 -15.23
N ILE A 40 12.18 32.87 -16.00
CA ILE A 40 11.50 32.41 -17.22
C ILE A 40 10.14 31.78 -16.94
N TYR A 41 9.92 31.19 -15.75
CA TYR A 41 8.65 30.57 -15.40
C TYR A 41 7.57 31.61 -15.15
N THR A 42 7.86 32.65 -14.36
CA THR A 42 6.87 33.72 -14.10
C THR A 42 6.51 34.46 -15.39
N LYS A 43 7.49 34.66 -16.29
CA LYS A 43 7.25 35.24 -17.62
C LYS A 43 6.35 34.36 -18.48
N LEU A 44 6.58 33.05 -18.53
CA LEU A 44 5.69 32.13 -19.23
C LEU A 44 4.27 32.17 -18.67
N ILE A 45 4.11 32.14 -17.34
CA ILE A 45 2.79 32.21 -16.71
C ILE A 45 2.07 33.50 -17.13
N ILE A 46 2.73 34.66 -17.08
CA ILE A 46 2.13 35.91 -17.55
C ILE A 46 1.73 35.82 -19.03
N TYR A 47 2.60 35.27 -19.89
CA TYR A 47 2.28 35.07 -21.29
C TYR A 47 1.03 34.19 -21.49
N ILE A 48 0.94 33.05 -20.80
CA ILE A 48 -0.19 32.12 -20.89
C ILE A 48 -1.52 32.82 -20.54
N PHE A 49 -1.51 33.74 -19.57
CA PHE A 49 -2.72 34.40 -19.09
C PHE A 49 -3.07 35.72 -19.81
N PHE A 50 -2.08 36.44 -20.33
CA PHE A 50 -2.24 37.81 -20.84
C PHE A 50 -1.61 38.08 -22.22
N GLY A 51 -0.96 37.10 -22.85
CA GLY A 51 -0.35 37.26 -24.18
C GLY A 51 -1.35 37.64 -25.28
N ASP A 52 -2.63 37.30 -25.09
CA ASP A 52 -3.75 37.72 -25.95
C ASP A 52 -4.17 39.18 -25.72
N THR A 53 -3.82 39.76 -24.59
CA THR A 53 -4.24 41.11 -24.18
C THR A 53 -3.16 42.16 -24.45
N ASN A 54 -1.91 41.73 -24.67
CA ASN A 54 -0.77 42.62 -24.83
C ASN A 54 0.37 41.97 -25.64
N GLU A 55 0.57 42.46 -26.85
CA GLU A 55 1.60 41.98 -27.80
C GLU A 55 3.03 42.17 -27.29
N GLN A 56 3.28 43.07 -26.33
CA GLN A 56 4.60 43.26 -25.73
C GLN A 56 5.03 42.09 -24.82
N ILE A 57 4.07 41.26 -24.40
CA ILE A 57 4.35 40.09 -23.57
C ILE A 57 4.72 38.94 -24.51
N THR A 58 5.99 38.59 -24.52
CA THR A 58 6.52 37.52 -25.36
C THR A 58 6.64 36.21 -24.58
N CYS A 59 6.31 35.08 -25.22
CA CYS A 59 6.64 33.77 -24.66
C CYS A 59 8.17 33.60 -24.62
N PRO A 60 8.77 33.18 -23.48
CA PRO A 60 10.18 32.83 -23.46
C PRO A 60 10.47 31.74 -24.51
N LEU A 61 11.57 31.90 -25.26
CA LEU A 61 11.96 31.02 -26.38
C LEU A 61 11.89 29.53 -26.01
N ILE A 62 12.40 29.19 -24.82
CA ILE A 62 12.46 27.82 -24.28
C ILE A 62 11.10 27.14 -24.03
N PHE A 63 10.01 27.91 -24.10
CA PHE A 63 8.64 27.41 -23.92
C PHE A 63 7.76 27.59 -25.15
N GLN A 64 8.29 28.11 -26.26
CA GLN A 64 7.49 28.32 -27.47
C GLN A 64 6.88 27.01 -27.98
N ASN A 65 7.66 25.93 -27.97
CA ASN A 65 7.18 24.62 -28.37
C ASN A 65 6.17 24.00 -27.38
N LEU A 66 6.19 24.40 -26.09
CA LEU A 66 5.17 23.97 -25.13
C LEU A 66 3.77 24.45 -25.55
N LEU A 67 3.69 25.60 -26.22
CA LEU A 67 2.41 26.18 -26.65
C LEU A 67 1.67 25.31 -27.67
N LYS A 68 2.39 24.44 -28.41
CA LYS A 68 1.81 23.46 -29.34
C LYS A 68 1.01 22.37 -28.62
N TYR A 69 1.22 22.18 -27.31
CA TYR A 69 0.55 21.16 -26.50
C TYR A 69 -0.66 21.77 -25.76
N GLU A 70 -1.70 22.07 -26.51
CA GLU A 70 -2.88 22.82 -26.04
C GLU A 70 -3.49 22.26 -24.76
N LYS A 71 -3.58 20.93 -24.60
CA LYS A 71 -4.15 20.31 -23.38
C LYS A 71 -3.41 20.72 -22.10
N ILE A 72 -2.07 20.73 -22.16
CA ILE A 72 -1.23 21.11 -21.01
C ILE A 72 -1.35 22.60 -20.76
N VAL A 73 -1.29 23.42 -21.80
CA VAL A 73 -1.44 24.89 -21.70
C VAL A 73 -2.81 25.25 -21.13
N ASP A 74 -3.87 24.60 -21.60
CA ASP A 74 -5.23 24.78 -21.12
C ASP A 74 -5.41 24.32 -19.68
N CYS A 75 -4.76 23.23 -19.29
CA CYS A 75 -4.71 22.81 -17.89
C CYS A 75 -4.06 23.89 -17.02
N ILE A 76 -2.92 24.44 -17.45
CA ILE A 76 -2.28 25.56 -16.74
C ILE A 76 -3.27 26.73 -16.64
N LYS A 77 -3.91 27.14 -17.73
CA LYS A 77 -4.90 28.24 -17.73
C LYS A 77 -6.08 28.00 -16.78
N LYS A 78 -6.70 26.82 -16.85
CA LYS A 78 -7.95 26.51 -16.14
C LYS A 78 -7.72 26.27 -14.65
N ASN A 79 -6.58 25.70 -14.27
CA ASN A 79 -6.38 25.16 -12.93
C ASN A 79 -5.40 25.96 -12.07
N PHE A 80 -4.63 26.91 -12.62
CA PHE A 80 -3.74 27.78 -11.82
C PHE A 80 -4.48 28.56 -10.72
N PHE A 81 -5.78 28.82 -10.92
CA PHE A 81 -6.62 29.57 -9.99
C PHE A 81 -7.74 28.75 -9.32
N LYS A 82 -7.91 27.48 -9.68
CA LYS A 82 -8.92 26.61 -9.07
C LYS A 82 -8.29 25.78 -7.96
N SER A 83 -8.66 26.08 -6.72
CA SER A 83 -8.59 25.12 -5.63
C SER A 83 -9.82 24.22 -5.69
N SER A 84 -9.57 22.90 -5.56
CA SER A 84 -10.50 21.80 -5.27
C SER A 84 -11.48 21.32 -6.35
N ASP A 85 -11.50 19.99 -6.45
CA ASP A 85 -12.57 19.07 -6.88
C ASP A 85 -12.85 18.90 -8.37
N TYR A 86 -12.08 17.99 -8.97
CA TYR A 86 -12.55 17.17 -10.09
C TYR A 86 -12.55 15.70 -9.64
N GLN A 87 -13.71 15.05 -9.67
CA GLN A 87 -13.80 13.61 -9.43
C GLN A 87 -13.42 12.87 -10.70
N VAL A 88 -12.46 11.95 -10.57
CA VAL A 88 -11.97 11.12 -11.67
C VAL A 88 -12.56 9.72 -11.51
N ASP A 89 -13.16 9.22 -12.57
CA ASP A 89 -13.69 7.86 -12.62
C ASP A 89 -12.52 6.86 -12.79
N ILE A 90 -12.35 6.01 -11.79
CA ILE A 90 -11.10 5.28 -11.48
C ILE A 90 -10.92 4.04 -12.37
N LYS A 91 -11.97 3.64 -13.10
CA LYS A 91 -12.04 2.31 -13.73
C LYS A 91 -11.19 2.13 -14.98
N ASN A 92 -10.60 3.20 -15.53
CA ASN A 92 -9.88 3.17 -16.81
C ASN A 92 -8.37 3.47 -16.69
N LEU A 93 -7.77 3.37 -15.51
CA LEU A 93 -6.32 3.54 -15.36
C LEU A 93 -5.59 2.31 -15.95
N PRO A 94 -4.66 2.49 -16.92
CA PRO A 94 -3.85 1.39 -17.43
C PRO A 94 -2.95 0.89 -16.31
N THR A 95 -3.12 -0.37 -15.92
CA THR A 95 -2.27 -1.07 -14.94
C THR A 95 -0.86 -1.36 -15.47
N ASN A 96 -0.61 -1.13 -16.76
CA ASN A 96 0.66 -1.33 -17.41
C ASN A 96 1.10 -0.05 -18.14
N TYR A 97 1.81 0.83 -17.44
CA TYR A 97 2.47 1.99 -18.06
C TYR A 97 3.70 1.53 -18.86
N ARG A 98 3.50 1.05 -20.08
CA ARG A 98 4.54 1.02 -21.11
C ARG A 98 4.36 2.24 -22.00
N ILE A 99 4.99 3.35 -21.62
CA ILE A 99 5.19 4.47 -22.55
C ILE A 99 6.47 4.13 -23.32
N GLU A 100 6.33 3.86 -24.62
CA GLU A 100 7.47 3.58 -25.48
C GLU A 100 8.29 4.84 -25.72
N LYS A 101 9.62 4.69 -25.83
CA LYS A 101 10.55 5.79 -26.12
C LYS A 101 10.28 6.30 -27.53
N ASN A 102 9.45 7.32 -27.67
CA ASN A 102 9.22 7.98 -28.95
C ASN A 102 10.41 8.88 -29.28
N LYS A 103 11.20 8.50 -30.30
CA LYS A 103 12.43 9.18 -30.70
C LYS A 103 12.25 10.62 -31.24
N ASN A 104 11.03 11.08 -31.47
CA ASN A 104 10.78 12.33 -32.20
C ASN A 104 10.03 13.38 -31.35
N THR A 105 10.62 13.84 -30.25
CA THR A 105 10.21 15.15 -29.69
C THR A 105 11.05 16.24 -30.34
N GLU A 106 10.41 17.21 -31.00
CA GLU A 106 11.06 18.43 -31.57
C GLU A 106 11.75 19.32 -30.51
N LEU A 107 11.67 18.96 -29.23
CA LEU A 107 12.20 19.74 -28.11
C LEU A 107 13.68 19.44 -27.88
N SER A 108 14.48 20.49 -27.69
CA SER A 108 15.85 20.38 -27.20
C SER A 108 15.91 19.92 -25.73
N GLN A 109 17.06 19.38 -25.31
CA GLN A 109 17.25 18.88 -23.93
C GLN A 109 17.03 19.96 -22.85
N ASN A 110 17.39 21.21 -23.14
CA ASN A 110 17.15 22.31 -22.21
C ASN A 110 15.66 22.67 -22.14
N GLU A 111 14.94 22.66 -23.27
CA GLU A 111 13.48 22.83 -23.26
C GLU A 111 12.80 21.72 -22.47
N ILE A 112 13.15 20.46 -22.72
CA ILE A 112 12.61 19.30 -21.98
C ILE A 112 12.85 19.47 -20.48
N TYR A 113 14.06 19.82 -20.07
CA TYR A 113 14.42 20.04 -18.66
C TYR A 113 13.58 21.15 -18.01
N GLU A 114 13.51 22.33 -18.63
CA GLU A 114 12.79 23.47 -18.06
C GLU A 114 11.28 23.25 -18.05
N ILE A 115 10.73 22.65 -19.11
CA ILE A 115 9.31 22.28 -19.19
C ILE A 115 8.98 21.26 -18.08
N PHE A 116 9.76 20.20 -17.95
CA PHE A 116 9.49 19.17 -16.94
C PHE A 116 9.56 19.75 -15.53
N ARG A 117 10.55 20.58 -15.23
CA ARG A 117 10.71 21.25 -13.93
C ARG A 117 9.55 22.20 -13.60
N LEU A 118 9.06 22.94 -14.59
CA LEU A 118 7.85 23.75 -14.47
C LEU A 118 6.64 22.87 -14.13
N LEU A 119 6.42 21.79 -14.88
CA LEU A 119 5.27 20.90 -14.71
C LEU A 119 5.30 20.22 -13.33
N LEU A 120 6.48 19.80 -12.87
CA LEU A 120 6.67 19.25 -11.52
C LEU A 120 6.32 20.28 -10.42
N THR A 121 6.66 21.54 -10.64
CA THR A 121 6.31 22.64 -9.73
C THR A 121 4.80 22.90 -9.71
N ILE A 122 4.15 22.78 -10.86
CA ILE A 122 2.68 22.92 -10.99
C ILE A 122 1.97 21.73 -10.31
N GLU A 123 2.46 20.50 -10.49
CA GLU A 123 1.85 19.29 -9.95
C GLU A 123 1.74 19.32 -8.41
N ILE A 124 2.69 19.97 -7.72
CA ILE A 124 2.64 20.18 -6.26
C ILE A 124 1.35 20.87 -5.81
N ASN A 125 0.80 21.76 -6.64
CA ASN A 125 -0.43 22.50 -6.36
C ASN A 125 -1.64 21.90 -7.09
N TYR A 126 -1.43 21.23 -8.22
CA TYR A 126 -2.46 20.60 -9.04
C TYR A 126 -2.17 19.10 -9.22
N HIS A 127 -2.67 18.29 -8.28
CA HIS A 127 -2.32 16.87 -8.19
C HIS A 127 -2.82 15.99 -9.35
N GLN A 128 -3.61 16.54 -10.27
CA GLN A 128 -4.19 15.84 -11.42
C GLN A 128 -3.46 16.15 -12.73
N LEU A 129 -2.38 16.95 -12.71
CA LEU A 129 -1.64 17.33 -13.92
C LEU A 129 -1.26 16.10 -14.77
N TYR A 130 -0.88 15.01 -14.11
CA TYR A 130 -0.50 13.77 -14.77
C TYR A 130 -1.62 13.16 -15.64
N LEU A 131 -2.90 13.40 -15.34
CA LEU A 131 -4.04 12.86 -16.10
C LEU A 131 -4.30 13.60 -17.40
N VAL A 132 -3.75 14.80 -17.55
CA VAL A 132 -4.08 15.69 -18.66
C VAL A 132 -3.52 15.14 -19.98
N ASP A 133 -2.25 14.72 -19.96
CA ASP A 133 -1.59 14.14 -21.13
C ASP A 133 -0.42 13.24 -20.71
N GLN A 134 -0.73 11.99 -20.35
CA GLN A 134 0.27 11.03 -19.87
C GLN A 134 1.36 10.75 -20.91
N ASN A 135 1.01 10.72 -22.20
CA ASN A 135 1.95 10.43 -23.27
C ASN A 135 2.98 11.55 -23.40
N PHE A 136 2.53 12.80 -23.44
CA PHE A 136 3.43 13.95 -23.49
C PHE A 136 4.36 13.98 -22.27
N LEU A 137 3.80 13.83 -21.06
CA LEU A 137 4.56 13.88 -19.81
C LEU A 137 5.58 12.75 -19.69
N GLY A 138 5.19 11.53 -20.11
CA GLY A 138 6.10 10.40 -20.20
C GLY A 138 7.22 10.66 -21.20
N ASN A 139 6.89 11.12 -22.41
CA ASN A 139 7.88 11.43 -23.45
C ASN A 139 8.92 12.45 -22.98
N LEU A 140 8.51 13.49 -22.25
CA LEU A 140 9.46 14.43 -21.64
C LEU A 140 10.45 13.71 -20.71
N ALA A 141 9.96 12.85 -19.81
CA ALA A 141 10.83 12.11 -18.90
C ALA A 141 11.77 11.14 -19.64
N PHE A 142 11.25 10.37 -20.61
CA PHE A 142 12.03 9.36 -21.35
C PHE A 142 13.06 9.96 -22.31
N ASN A 143 12.78 11.11 -22.91
CA ASN A 143 13.68 11.77 -23.85
C ASN A 143 14.68 12.72 -23.18
N MET A 144 14.50 13.04 -21.91
CA MET A 144 15.47 13.81 -21.13
C MET A 144 16.77 13.01 -20.95
N GLU A 145 17.93 13.66 -21.05
CA GLU A 145 19.22 13.05 -20.70
C GLU A 145 19.32 12.71 -19.21
N ASN A 146 19.96 11.58 -18.87
CA ASN A 146 20.14 11.16 -17.47
C ASN A 146 20.82 12.23 -16.60
N SER A 147 21.76 13.01 -17.15
CA SER A 147 22.42 14.13 -16.45
C SER A 147 21.41 15.16 -15.93
N LYS A 148 20.44 15.54 -16.76
CA LYS A 148 19.35 16.46 -16.44
C LYS A 148 18.35 15.82 -15.48
N LYS A 149 18.01 14.53 -15.64
CA LYS A 149 17.14 13.81 -14.68
C LYS A 149 17.74 13.86 -13.27
N LEU A 150 19.03 13.58 -13.12
CA LEU A 150 19.73 13.64 -11.84
C LEU A 150 19.74 15.06 -11.24
N GLN A 151 19.88 16.10 -12.07
CA GLN A 151 19.74 17.49 -11.62
C GLN A 151 18.35 17.76 -11.03
N ILE A 152 17.27 17.27 -11.67
CA ILE A 152 15.90 17.43 -11.14
C ILE A 152 15.74 16.68 -9.81
N LEU A 153 16.26 15.46 -9.73
CA LEU A 153 16.17 14.65 -8.51
C LEU A 153 16.91 15.31 -7.33
N ASN A 154 17.99 16.06 -7.57
CA ASN A 154 18.74 16.76 -6.51
C ASN A 154 17.89 17.78 -5.74
N TYR A 155 16.77 18.26 -6.30
CA TYR A 155 15.84 19.15 -5.59
C TYR A 155 14.98 18.46 -4.53
N LYS A 156 15.02 17.12 -4.40
CA LYS A 156 14.32 16.34 -3.36
C LYS A 156 12.81 16.63 -3.27
N TYR A 157 12.15 16.73 -4.42
CA TYR A 157 10.69 16.79 -4.50
C TYR A 157 10.03 15.59 -3.82
N LYS A 158 8.84 15.78 -3.25
CA LYS A 158 8.02 14.66 -2.76
C LYS A 158 7.63 13.77 -3.93
N ILE A 159 7.50 12.46 -3.67
CA ILE A 159 7.01 11.49 -4.65
C ILE A 159 5.68 11.95 -5.24
N SER A 160 5.63 12.04 -6.56
CA SER A 160 4.47 12.40 -7.36
C SER A 160 4.43 11.58 -8.65
N PRO A 161 3.31 11.53 -9.37
CA PRO A 161 3.21 10.81 -10.64
C PRO A 161 4.24 11.25 -11.68
N LEU A 162 4.50 12.56 -11.86
CA LEU A 162 5.58 13.01 -12.76
C LEU A 162 6.95 12.52 -12.30
N LEU A 163 7.23 12.59 -11.00
CA LEU A 163 8.49 12.10 -10.47
C LEU A 163 8.65 10.60 -10.68
N CYS A 164 7.55 9.84 -10.69
CA CYS A 164 7.56 8.42 -11.05
C CYS A 164 8.00 8.20 -12.49
N PHE A 165 7.48 8.96 -13.46
CA PHE A 165 7.97 8.89 -14.86
C PHE A 165 9.47 9.18 -14.93
N LEU A 166 9.93 10.21 -14.21
CA LEU A 166 11.35 10.55 -14.19
C LEU A 166 12.21 9.40 -13.65
N LEU A 167 11.87 8.87 -12.48
CA LEU A 167 12.57 7.76 -11.83
C LEU A 167 12.55 6.50 -12.70
N ASP A 168 11.41 6.20 -13.29
CA ASP A 168 11.22 5.02 -14.12
C ASP A 168 12.04 5.08 -15.43
N SER A 169 12.21 6.28 -15.97
CA SER A 169 13.00 6.53 -17.18
C SER A 169 14.51 6.55 -16.98
N LEU A 170 15.03 6.42 -15.74
CA LEU A 170 16.46 6.34 -15.49
C LEU A 170 17.04 5.03 -16.06
N GLU A 171 18.16 5.15 -16.76
CA GLU A 171 18.84 4.02 -17.40
C GLU A 171 19.90 3.35 -16.51
N ASN A 172 20.33 3.98 -15.40
CA ASN A 172 21.42 3.45 -14.55
C ASN A 172 21.13 3.56 -13.04
N ASP A 173 21.02 2.41 -12.38
CA ASP A 173 20.74 2.23 -10.96
C ASP A 173 21.81 2.84 -10.03
N LYS A 174 23.07 2.96 -10.49
CA LYS A 174 24.20 3.37 -9.63
C LYS A 174 24.16 4.83 -9.18
N PHE A 175 23.37 5.67 -9.85
CA PHE A 175 23.32 7.11 -9.58
C PHE A 175 22.02 7.56 -8.89
N VAL A 176 21.20 6.63 -8.44
CA VAL A 176 19.94 6.96 -7.77
C VAL A 176 20.24 7.63 -6.43
N ILE A 177 19.77 8.87 -6.29
CA ILE A 177 19.90 9.64 -5.06
C ILE A 177 19.30 8.83 -3.90
N PRO A 178 20.01 8.69 -2.75
CA PRO A 178 19.56 7.87 -1.63
C PRO A 178 18.12 8.14 -1.18
N TYR A 179 17.67 9.39 -1.30
CA TYR A 179 16.31 9.81 -0.98
C TYR A 179 15.23 9.03 -1.75
N TYR A 180 15.46 8.74 -3.04
CA TYR A 180 14.50 8.03 -3.92
C TYR A 180 14.82 6.54 -4.09
N LYS A 181 15.90 6.04 -3.50
CA LYS A 181 16.39 4.67 -3.72
C LYS A 181 15.30 3.62 -3.51
N SER A 182 14.60 3.66 -2.38
CA SER A 182 13.51 2.71 -2.09
C SER A 182 12.39 2.76 -3.12
N PHE A 183 11.96 3.96 -3.49
CA PHE A 183 10.89 4.15 -4.45
C PHE A 183 11.29 3.71 -5.87
N TYR A 184 12.53 4.01 -6.27
CA TYR A 184 13.09 3.60 -7.56
C TYR A 184 13.10 2.08 -7.72
N TYR A 185 13.70 1.35 -6.77
CA TYR A 185 13.76 -0.10 -6.84
C TYR A 185 12.37 -0.73 -6.75
N PHE A 186 11.45 -0.10 -6.00
CA PHE A 186 10.05 -0.49 -6.00
C PHE A 186 9.41 -0.35 -7.39
N LEU A 187 9.56 0.80 -8.07
CA LEU A 187 9.05 1.00 -9.44
C LEU A 187 9.66 0.02 -10.45
N LYS A 188 10.93 -0.37 -10.28
CA LYS A 188 11.54 -1.41 -11.14
C LYS A 188 10.99 -2.80 -10.82
N ALA A 189 10.84 -3.15 -9.54
CA ALA A 189 10.35 -4.46 -9.12
C ALA A 189 8.91 -4.74 -9.58
N ILE A 190 8.02 -3.75 -9.58
CA ILE A 190 6.63 -3.94 -10.02
C ILE A 190 6.50 -4.26 -11.52
N LYS A 191 7.57 -4.06 -12.31
CA LYS A 191 7.61 -4.33 -13.75
C LYS A 191 8.22 -5.69 -14.08
N LEU A 192 8.83 -6.34 -13.11
CA LEU A 192 9.42 -7.66 -13.26
C LEU A 192 8.39 -8.73 -12.92
N GLU A 193 8.71 -9.98 -13.25
CA GLU A 193 7.97 -11.10 -12.67
C GLU A 193 8.07 -11.03 -11.15
N TYR A 194 6.98 -11.39 -10.45
CA TYR A 194 6.86 -11.17 -9.02
C TYR A 194 8.04 -11.76 -8.21
N ARG A 195 8.55 -12.93 -8.58
CA ARG A 195 9.72 -13.52 -7.92
C ARG A 195 10.97 -12.67 -8.12
N GLU A 196 11.28 -12.27 -9.35
CA GLU A 196 12.42 -11.42 -9.68
C GLU A 196 12.33 -10.06 -8.97
N GLY A 197 11.14 -9.45 -8.98
CA GLY A 197 10.86 -8.21 -8.25
C GLY A 197 11.12 -8.37 -6.76
N LEU A 198 10.66 -9.46 -6.15
CA LEU A 198 10.89 -9.73 -4.74
C LEU A 198 12.39 -9.88 -4.41
N TYR A 199 13.15 -10.57 -5.26
CA TYR A 199 14.60 -10.68 -5.12
C TYR A 199 15.29 -9.32 -5.26
N LEU A 200 14.90 -8.50 -6.23
CA LEU A 200 15.43 -7.14 -6.43
C LEU A 200 15.23 -6.27 -5.19
N LEU A 201 14.02 -6.27 -4.62
CA LEU A 201 13.72 -5.48 -3.42
C LEU A 201 14.50 -5.97 -2.21
N HIS A 202 14.66 -7.28 -2.08
CA HIS A 202 15.40 -7.88 -0.98
C HIS A 202 16.90 -7.56 -1.03
N SER A 203 17.53 -7.73 -2.19
CA SER A 203 18.98 -7.53 -2.37
C SER A 203 19.41 -6.07 -2.18
N ASN A 204 18.51 -5.11 -2.41
CA ASN A 204 18.80 -3.68 -2.30
C ASN A 204 18.61 -3.09 -0.89
N ASN A 205 18.22 -3.90 0.10
CA ASN A 205 18.03 -3.51 1.51
C ASN A 205 17.26 -2.19 1.69
N LEU A 206 16.05 -2.15 1.15
CA LEU A 206 15.24 -0.94 1.10
C LEU A 206 14.69 -0.55 2.48
N ASP A 207 14.56 0.76 2.71
CA ASP A 207 13.77 1.29 3.82
C ASP A 207 12.28 1.16 3.49
N TYR A 208 11.72 -0.01 3.81
CA TYR A 208 10.32 -0.34 3.56
C TYR A 208 9.36 0.52 4.38
N ARG A 209 9.75 1.02 5.57
CA ARG A 209 8.88 1.87 6.40
C ARG A 209 8.71 3.24 5.78
N LYS A 210 9.83 3.82 5.31
CA LYS A 210 9.76 5.09 4.59
C LYS A 210 8.91 4.96 3.33
N LEU A 211 9.10 3.88 2.57
CA LEU A 211 8.31 3.60 1.37
C LEU A 211 6.82 3.43 1.69
N GLU A 212 6.48 2.67 2.74
CA GLU A 212 5.10 2.51 3.20
C GLU A 212 4.44 3.86 3.52
N ILE A 213 5.11 4.72 4.28
CA ILE A 213 4.61 6.05 4.64
C ILE A 213 4.41 6.92 3.40
N GLU A 214 5.38 6.91 2.47
CA GLU A 214 5.29 7.67 1.21
C GLU A 214 4.11 7.19 0.35
N LEU A 215 3.85 5.89 0.33
CA LEU A 215 2.73 5.29 -0.43
C LEU A 215 1.38 5.54 0.25
N LEU A 216 1.27 5.32 1.56
CA LEU A 216 -0.01 5.37 2.26
C LEU A 216 -0.54 6.81 2.42
N TYR A 217 0.35 7.76 2.68
CA TYR A 217 0.00 9.15 3.00
C TYR A 217 0.25 10.11 1.83
N SER A 218 0.39 9.61 0.60
CA SER A 218 0.53 10.49 -0.55
C SER A 218 -0.75 11.27 -0.80
N LYS A 219 -0.58 12.52 -1.25
CA LYS A 219 -1.69 13.35 -1.73
C LYS A 219 -2.17 12.91 -3.11
N TYR A 220 -1.40 12.07 -3.79
CA TYR A 220 -1.68 11.58 -5.13
C TYR A 220 -2.32 10.20 -5.05
N LYS A 221 -3.58 10.10 -5.48
CA LYS A 221 -4.33 8.83 -5.42
C LYS A 221 -3.62 7.67 -6.12
N ILE A 222 -2.99 7.92 -7.27
CA ILE A 222 -2.20 6.90 -7.99
C ILE A 222 -1.04 6.36 -7.16
N ILE A 223 -0.38 7.22 -6.39
CA ILE A 223 0.72 6.76 -5.54
C ILE A 223 0.17 5.87 -4.43
N ASN A 224 -1.01 6.19 -3.88
CA ASN A 224 -1.66 5.34 -2.87
C ASN A 224 -2.08 3.97 -3.42
N GLU A 225 -2.41 3.87 -4.71
CA GLU A 225 -2.77 2.58 -5.34
C GLU A 225 -1.61 1.58 -5.35
N TYR A 226 -0.37 2.07 -5.42
CA TYR A 226 0.82 1.22 -5.29
C TYR A 226 0.96 0.59 -3.90
N HIS A 227 0.27 1.08 -2.86
CA HIS A 227 0.33 0.51 -1.52
C HIS A 227 -0.10 -0.96 -1.50
N ARG A 228 -1.15 -1.33 -2.26
CA ARG A 228 -1.59 -2.74 -2.34
C ARG A 228 -0.50 -3.64 -2.94
N ILE A 229 0.19 -3.15 -3.97
CA ILE A 229 1.28 -3.89 -4.62
C ILE A 229 2.49 -3.99 -3.68
N PHE A 230 2.79 -2.92 -2.94
CA PHE A 230 3.83 -2.93 -1.93
C PHE A 230 3.57 -3.97 -0.83
N ILE A 231 2.34 -4.08 -0.36
CA ILE A 231 1.93 -5.11 0.61
C ILE A 231 2.12 -6.53 0.06
N ASN A 232 1.90 -6.76 -1.24
CA ASN A 232 2.19 -8.06 -1.84
C ASN A 232 3.68 -8.44 -1.67
N PHE A 233 4.60 -7.49 -1.86
CA PHE A 233 6.03 -7.73 -1.67
C PHE A 233 6.47 -7.78 -0.20
N TYR A 234 5.70 -7.19 0.72
CA TYR A 234 6.00 -7.10 2.15
C TYR A 234 4.79 -7.45 3.03
N PRO A 235 4.25 -8.68 2.94
CA PRO A 235 3.07 -9.09 3.70
C PRO A 235 3.27 -9.03 5.23
N GLU A 236 4.52 -9.04 5.70
CA GLU A 236 4.87 -8.86 7.11
C GLU A 236 4.32 -7.55 7.69
N ILE A 237 4.12 -6.54 6.86
CA ILE A 237 3.61 -5.23 7.26
C ILE A 237 2.14 -5.32 7.70
N ILE A 238 1.31 -6.12 7.02
CA ILE A 238 -0.11 -6.34 7.40
C ILE A 238 -0.21 -6.78 8.86
N TYR A 239 0.71 -7.65 9.28
CA TYR A 239 0.71 -8.27 10.59
C TYR A 239 1.55 -7.48 11.63
N ASN A 240 1.94 -6.24 11.32
CA ASN A 240 2.80 -5.40 12.16
C ASN A 240 4.07 -6.15 12.64
N CYS A 241 4.64 -6.95 11.75
CA CYS A 241 5.74 -7.85 12.07
C CYS A 241 7.08 -7.32 11.56
N LYS A 242 8.17 -7.75 12.21
CA LYS A 242 9.52 -7.46 11.73
C LYS A 242 9.78 -8.23 10.42
N ILE A 243 10.29 -7.54 9.41
CA ILE A 243 10.86 -8.15 8.21
C ILE A 243 12.26 -8.68 8.54
N TYR A 244 12.50 -9.96 8.25
CA TYR A 244 13.78 -10.61 8.54
C TYR A 244 14.65 -10.67 7.28
N SER A 245 15.97 -10.66 7.46
CA SER A 245 16.95 -10.85 6.37
C SER A 245 16.73 -12.16 5.63
N ASN A 246 16.36 -13.23 6.32
CA ASN A 246 16.21 -14.55 5.70
C ASN A 246 14.80 -14.80 5.13
N ARG A 247 13.99 -13.74 4.94
CA ARG A 247 12.60 -13.88 4.49
C ARG A 247 12.45 -14.68 3.20
N LEU A 248 13.39 -14.54 2.26
CA LEU A 248 13.33 -15.27 1.00
C LEU A 248 13.51 -16.78 1.20
N GLU A 249 14.40 -17.19 2.10
CA GLU A 249 14.57 -18.60 2.47
C GLU A 249 13.25 -19.17 3.03
N TYR A 250 12.56 -18.39 3.86
CA TYR A 250 11.29 -18.77 4.46
C TYR A 250 10.16 -18.88 3.43
N PHE A 251 10.09 -17.97 2.46
CA PHE A 251 9.09 -18.04 1.39
C PHE A 251 9.37 -19.16 0.39
N ASN A 252 10.65 -19.45 0.10
CA ASN A 252 11.06 -20.50 -0.83
C ASN A 252 10.91 -21.89 -0.23
N ASN A 253 11.16 -22.06 1.08
CA ASN A 253 10.93 -23.32 1.78
C ASN A 253 10.06 -23.13 3.04
N PRO A 254 8.74 -22.98 2.84
CA PRO A 254 7.78 -22.76 3.93
C PRO A 254 7.76 -23.79 5.03
N LEU A 255 8.11 -25.05 4.76
CA LEU A 255 8.05 -26.15 5.72
C LEU A 255 9.29 -26.22 6.63
N ASN A 256 10.34 -25.48 6.27
CA ASN A 256 11.61 -25.42 6.99
C ASN A 256 11.79 -24.10 7.74
N LEU A 257 10.71 -23.43 8.17
CA LEU A 257 10.84 -22.30 9.08
C LEU A 257 11.58 -22.71 10.36
N PRO A 258 12.57 -21.90 10.80
CA PRO A 258 13.20 -22.10 12.09
C PRO A 258 12.14 -22.11 13.20
N PHE A 259 12.23 -23.07 14.11
CA PHE A 259 11.28 -23.26 15.18
C PHE A 259 11.48 -22.25 16.33
N LYS A 260 11.35 -20.96 16.00
CA LYS A 260 11.51 -19.82 16.90
C LYS A 260 10.22 -19.01 16.91
N TYR A 261 9.67 -18.74 18.10
CA TYR A 261 8.39 -18.04 18.27
C TYR A 261 8.29 -16.74 17.44
N LYS A 262 9.33 -15.90 17.46
CA LYS A 262 9.31 -14.62 16.73
C LYS A 262 9.26 -14.79 15.19
N ILE A 263 9.75 -15.91 14.66
CA ILE A 263 9.72 -16.22 13.23
C ILE A 263 8.35 -16.80 12.89
N LEU A 264 7.90 -17.81 13.62
CA LEU A 264 6.62 -18.46 13.37
C LEU A 264 5.43 -17.50 13.52
N ARG A 265 5.48 -16.59 14.51
CA ARG A 265 4.46 -15.53 14.68
C ARG A 265 4.33 -14.62 13.46
N THR A 266 5.38 -14.42 12.68
CA THR A 266 5.34 -13.62 11.46
C THR A 266 4.95 -14.49 10.27
N TYR A 267 5.73 -15.52 10.00
CA TYR A 267 5.71 -16.20 8.71
C TYR A 267 4.61 -17.26 8.58
N LEU A 268 4.01 -17.73 9.69
CA LEU A 268 2.83 -18.60 9.58
C LEU A 268 1.60 -17.90 8.96
N PHE A 269 1.56 -16.57 9.04
CA PHE A 269 0.52 -15.75 8.43
C PHE A 269 0.95 -15.26 7.04
N CYS A 270 2.19 -14.81 6.91
CA CYS A 270 2.70 -14.21 5.67
C CYS A 270 2.88 -15.21 4.53
N ILE A 271 3.27 -16.46 4.83
CA ILE A 271 3.52 -17.48 3.81
C ILE A 271 2.26 -17.85 3.03
N PRO A 272 1.13 -18.21 3.68
CA PRO A 272 -0.10 -18.49 2.96
C PRO A 272 -0.51 -17.35 2.01
N TYR A 273 -0.39 -16.11 2.49
CA TYR A 273 -0.63 -14.91 1.67
C TYR A 273 0.31 -14.84 0.45
N TYR A 274 1.63 -15.00 0.68
CA TYR A 274 2.64 -15.04 -0.38
C TYR A 274 2.36 -16.14 -1.42
N LEU A 275 2.00 -17.35 -0.96
CA LEU A 275 1.77 -18.50 -1.82
C LEU A 275 0.55 -18.32 -2.73
N LYS A 276 -0.50 -17.65 -2.25
CA LYS A 276 -1.67 -17.28 -3.04
C LYS A 276 -1.35 -16.27 -4.14
N ILE A 277 -0.42 -15.34 -3.88
CA ILE A 277 0.03 -14.38 -4.89
C ILE A 277 0.76 -15.10 -6.03
N ILE A 278 1.65 -16.03 -5.71
CA ILE A 278 2.45 -16.72 -6.74
C ILE A 278 1.68 -17.85 -7.45
N ASN A 279 0.63 -18.39 -6.81
CA ASN A 279 -0.14 -19.50 -7.36
C ASN A 279 -1.63 -19.33 -7.04
N ILE A 280 -2.37 -18.80 -8.01
CA ILE A 280 -3.81 -18.53 -7.91
C ILE A 280 -4.62 -19.80 -7.56
N LYS A 281 -4.12 -20.99 -7.93
CA LYS A 281 -4.78 -22.27 -7.61
C LYS A 281 -4.78 -22.58 -6.11
N LEU A 282 -3.95 -21.90 -5.31
CA LEU A 282 -3.87 -22.05 -3.85
C LEU A 282 -4.81 -21.08 -3.10
N ASN A 283 -5.76 -20.44 -3.77
CA ASN A 283 -6.79 -19.63 -3.11
C ASN A 283 -7.73 -20.45 -2.20
N ASP A 284 -7.57 -21.77 -2.12
CA ASP A 284 -8.29 -22.63 -1.19
C ASP A 284 -7.84 -22.42 0.27
N SER A 285 -8.79 -22.14 1.15
CA SER A 285 -8.62 -22.06 2.60
C SER A 285 -8.05 -23.33 3.24
N ASN A 286 -8.22 -24.49 2.62
CA ASN A 286 -7.71 -25.78 3.14
C ASN A 286 -6.19 -25.82 3.21
N PHE A 287 -5.50 -25.20 2.24
CA PHE A 287 -4.05 -25.14 2.22
C PHE A 287 -3.51 -24.35 3.43
N ASP A 288 -4.10 -23.20 3.72
CA ASP A 288 -3.71 -22.35 4.86
C ASP A 288 -3.84 -23.12 6.18
N ILE A 289 -4.95 -23.85 6.33
CA ILE A 289 -5.21 -24.66 7.52
C ILE A 289 -4.17 -25.78 7.62
N LEU A 290 -3.95 -26.54 6.54
CA LEU A 290 -2.96 -27.62 6.52
C LEU A 290 -1.57 -27.12 6.91
N PHE A 291 -1.12 -26.02 6.30
CA PHE A 291 0.18 -25.42 6.58
C PHE A 291 0.32 -25.05 8.07
N ARG A 292 -0.69 -24.44 8.66
CA ARG A 292 -0.68 -24.06 10.09
C ARG A 292 -0.72 -25.27 11.01
N VAL A 293 -1.51 -26.29 10.67
CA VAL A 293 -1.61 -27.54 11.44
C VAL A 293 -0.26 -28.22 11.57
N ILE A 294 0.53 -28.31 10.49
CA ILE A 294 1.89 -28.89 10.52
C ILE A 294 2.74 -28.24 11.63
N TYR A 295 2.69 -26.91 11.75
CA TYR A 295 3.46 -26.19 12.76
C TYR A 295 2.87 -26.28 14.17
N ILE A 296 1.54 -26.38 14.30
CA ILE A 296 0.89 -26.61 15.59
C ILE A 296 1.23 -28.00 16.13
N GLU A 297 1.30 -29.02 15.28
CA GLU A 297 1.77 -30.35 15.68
C GLU A 297 3.21 -30.31 16.17
N LYS A 298 4.11 -29.60 15.47
CA LYS A 298 5.48 -29.37 15.95
C LYS A 298 5.50 -28.67 17.32
N ILE A 299 4.59 -27.73 17.59
CA ILE A 299 4.41 -27.07 18.89
C ILE A 299 3.99 -28.05 19.97
N PHE A 300 3.04 -28.94 19.69
CA PHE A 300 2.63 -29.95 20.66
C PHE A 300 3.74 -30.96 20.94
N ASN A 301 4.46 -31.41 19.92
CA ASN A 301 5.56 -32.37 20.07
C ASN A 301 6.76 -31.83 20.85
N THR A 302 7.03 -30.52 20.76
CA THR A 302 8.13 -29.86 21.48
C THR A 302 7.73 -29.33 22.86
N GLY A 303 6.44 -29.40 23.20
CA GLY A 303 5.91 -28.94 24.47
C GLY A 303 5.25 -27.57 24.40
N LEU A 304 3.98 -27.52 24.84
CA LEU A 304 3.20 -26.29 24.84
C LEU A 304 3.63 -25.34 25.95
N THR A 305 4.09 -24.14 25.61
CA THR A 305 4.44 -23.06 26.55
C THR A 305 3.44 -21.90 26.46
N LYS A 306 3.44 -20.96 27.41
CA LYS A 306 2.57 -19.77 27.37
C LYS A 306 2.77 -18.94 26.09
N LYS A 307 4.01 -18.86 25.57
CA LYS A 307 4.30 -18.17 24.30
C LYS A 307 3.64 -18.91 23.13
N TRP A 308 3.71 -20.24 23.11
CA TRP A 308 3.06 -21.04 22.07
C TRP A 308 1.53 -20.98 22.12
N CYS A 309 0.92 -20.91 23.31
CA CYS A 309 -0.51 -20.64 23.45
C CYS A 309 -0.90 -19.30 22.81
N LYS A 310 -0.10 -18.24 22.99
CA LYS A 310 -0.35 -16.95 22.34
C LYS A 310 -0.30 -17.06 20.81
N LEU A 311 0.62 -17.84 20.26
CA LEU A 311 0.67 -18.08 18.81
C LEU A 311 -0.57 -18.84 18.34
N LEU A 312 -0.94 -19.92 19.05
CA LEU A 312 -2.13 -20.71 18.74
C LEU A 312 -3.41 -19.85 18.75
N HIS A 313 -3.52 -18.95 19.73
CA HIS A 313 -4.62 -17.99 19.81
C HIS A 313 -4.72 -17.12 18.55
N LEU A 314 -3.60 -16.52 18.13
CA LEU A 314 -3.56 -15.71 16.92
C LEU A 314 -3.90 -16.51 15.66
N LEU A 315 -3.42 -17.77 15.56
CA LEU A 315 -3.70 -18.64 14.42
C LEU A 315 -5.18 -19.02 14.32
N ILE A 316 -5.84 -19.26 15.45
CA ILE A 316 -7.28 -19.54 15.53
C ILE A 316 -8.10 -18.30 15.16
N LEU A 317 -7.72 -17.11 15.66
CA LEU A 317 -8.42 -15.87 15.33
C LEU A 317 -8.35 -15.54 13.83
N ASP A 318 -7.21 -15.82 13.19
CA ASP A 318 -7.05 -15.58 11.77
C ASP A 318 -7.81 -16.60 10.91
N ASN A 319 -8.00 -17.85 11.39
CA ASN A 319 -8.85 -18.84 10.72
C ASN A 319 -9.52 -19.79 11.71
N CYS A 320 -10.81 -19.56 12.01
CA CYS A 320 -11.57 -20.36 12.98
C CYS A 320 -11.72 -21.84 12.60
N ASN A 321 -11.69 -22.18 11.29
CA ASN A 321 -11.79 -23.59 10.85
C ASN A 321 -10.62 -24.44 11.33
N LEU A 322 -9.49 -23.81 11.66
CA LEU A 322 -8.36 -24.47 12.30
C LEU A 322 -8.78 -25.18 13.59
N LEU A 323 -9.71 -24.61 14.35
CA LEU A 323 -10.17 -25.17 15.61
C LEU A 323 -10.85 -26.52 15.41
N TYR A 324 -11.76 -26.62 14.45
CA TYR A 324 -12.42 -27.87 14.09
C TYR A 324 -11.40 -28.95 13.67
N VAL A 325 -10.41 -28.59 12.85
CA VAL A 325 -9.35 -29.52 12.44
C VAL A 325 -8.50 -29.99 13.62
N LEU A 326 -8.13 -29.10 14.53
CA LEU A 326 -7.38 -29.48 15.74
C LEU A 326 -8.18 -30.45 16.63
N LEU A 327 -9.49 -30.24 16.75
CA LEU A 327 -10.38 -31.13 17.52
C LEU A 327 -10.53 -32.50 16.84
N LYS A 328 -10.76 -32.55 15.52
CA LYS A 328 -10.87 -33.82 14.77
C LYS A 328 -9.56 -34.62 14.80
N ARG A 329 -8.40 -33.95 14.71
CA ARG A 329 -7.08 -34.61 14.77
C ARG A 329 -6.70 -35.10 16.17
N LYS A 330 -7.28 -34.50 17.21
CA LYS A 330 -7.00 -34.73 18.64
C LYS A 330 -5.53 -34.49 18.99
N PHE A 331 -5.28 -33.52 19.87
CA PHE A 331 -3.97 -33.34 20.48
C PHE A 331 -3.90 -34.08 21.83
N ASP A 332 -2.73 -34.14 22.44
CA ASP A 332 -2.55 -34.82 23.73
C ASP A 332 -3.42 -34.18 24.83
N LYS A 333 -4.23 -35.01 25.51
CA LYS A 333 -5.16 -34.63 26.57
C LYS A 333 -4.51 -33.77 27.66
N LYS A 334 -3.21 -33.99 27.95
CA LYS A 334 -2.47 -33.22 28.95
C LYS A 334 -2.43 -31.71 28.66
N TYR A 335 -2.63 -31.31 27.39
CA TYR A 335 -2.61 -29.90 27.00
C TYR A 335 -3.97 -29.21 27.10
N ILE A 336 -5.09 -29.94 27.23
CA ILE A 336 -6.45 -29.37 27.18
C ILE A 336 -6.62 -28.22 28.18
N LYS A 337 -6.45 -28.50 29.48
CA LYS A 337 -6.57 -27.48 30.54
C LYS A 337 -5.70 -26.25 30.28
N LYS A 338 -4.48 -26.47 29.78
CA LYS A 338 -3.53 -25.39 29.49
C LYS A 338 -3.97 -24.55 28.28
N ILE A 339 -4.50 -25.19 27.24
CA ILE A 339 -5.00 -24.52 26.04
C ILE A 339 -6.22 -23.69 26.40
N VAL A 340 -7.24 -24.29 27.01
CA VAL A 340 -8.48 -23.59 27.37
C VAL A 340 -8.18 -22.34 28.19
N LYS A 341 -7.31 -22.45 29.20
CA LYS A 341 -6.92 -21.32 30.06
C LYS A 341 -6.08 -20.23 29.37
N ASN A 342 -5.20 -20.59 28.42
CA ASN A 342 -4.20 -19.66 27.86
C ASN A 342 -4.45 -19.24 26.41
N VAL A 343 -5.48 -19.78 25.77
CA VAL A 343 -5.87 -19.52 24.38
C VAL A 343 -7.31 -19.02 24.42
N PRO A 344 -7.56 -17.71 24.63
CA PRO A 344 -8.91 -17.20 24.85
C PRO A 344 -9.89 -17.56 23.74
N SER A 345 -9.45 -17.59 22.48
CA SER A 345 -10.29 -17.99 21.34
C SER A 345 -10.70 -19.46 21.34
N PHE A 346 -10.16 -20.29 22.24
CA PHE A 346 -10.49 -21.71 22.29
C PHE A 346 -11.87 -21.98 22.88
N HIS A 347 -12.53 -21.02 23.53
CA HIS A 347 -13.94 -21.15 23.93
C HIS A 347 -14.85 -21.47 22.73
N LEU A 348 -14.49 -21.02 21.53
CA LEU A 348 -15.19 -21.32 20.27
C LEU A 348 -15.22 -22.83 19.96
N ALA A 349 -14.41 -23.63 20.65
CA ALA A 349 -14.37 -25.08 20.49
C ALA A 349 -15.58 -25.77 21.11
N PHE A 350 -16.35 -25.07 21.95
CA PHE A 350 -17.44 -25.66 22.73
C PHE A 350 -18.47 -26.38 21.85
N ASP A 351 -19.00 -25.69 20.84
CA ASP A 351 -20.03 -26.22 19.96
C ASP A 351 -19.54 -27.40 19.10
N HIS A 352 -18.30 -27.27 18.59
CA HIS A 352 -17.64 -28.36 17.91
C HIS A 352 -17.39 -29.54 18.85
N GLY A 353 -16.97 -29.29 20.08
CA GLY A 353 -16.74 -30.30 21.12
C GLY A 353 -17.99 -31.11 21.40
N ILE A 354 -19.15 -30.46 21.64
CA ILE A 354 -20.44 -31.14 21.84
C ILE A 354 -20.77 -32.03 20.64
N THR A 355 -20.68 -31.47 19.43
CA THR A 355 -21.01 -32.20 18.20
C THR A 355 -20.15 -33.46 18.06
N LEU A 356 -18.84 -33.31 18.23
CA LEU A 356 -17.88 -34.41 18.12
C LEU A 356 -18.04 -35.44 19.24
N TYR A 357 -18.37 -35.00 20.46
CA TYR A 357 -18.64 -35.90 21.57
C TYR A 357 -19.90 -36.74 21.29
N LYS A 358 -20.98 -36.13 20.81
CA LYS A 358 -22.21 -36.86 20.44
C LYS A 358 -21.96 -37.89 19.34
N GLU A 359 -21.09 -37.57 18.38
CA GLU A 359 -20.73 -38.49 17.29
C GLU A 359 -19.90 -39.68 17.77
N SER A 360 -19.00 -39.50 18.73
CA SER A 360 -17.96 -40.50 19.02
C SER A 360 -17.89 -41.02 20.45
N GLY A 361 -18.54 -40.37 21.41
CA GLY A 361 -18.44 -40.67 22.85
C GLY A 361 -17.04 -40.51 23.45
N ASP A 362 -16.11 -39.81 22.78
CA ASP A 362 -14.69 -39.80 23.19
C ASP A 362 -14.45 -38.84 24.36
N VAL A 363 -13.86 -39.36 25.44
CA VAL A 363 -13.44 -38.64 26.64
C VAL A 363 -12.59 -37.39 26.34
N PHE A 364 -11.83 -37.37 25.24
CA PHE A 364 -11.09 -36.18 24.79
C PHE A 364 -12.01 -34.96 24.61
N TYR A 365 -13.15 -35.13 23.95
CA TYR A 365 -14.11 -34.04 23.72
C TYR A 365 -14.83 -33.66 25.00
N LEU A 366 -15.17 -34.65 25.84
CA LEU A 366 -15.77 -34.41 27.15
C LEU A 366 -14.87 -33.52 28.02
N GLN A 367 -13.57 -33.81 28.08
CA GLN A 367 -12.59 -33.01 28.83
C GLN A 367 -12.45 -31.58 28.29
N ILE A 368 -12.59 -31.37 26.99
CA ILE A 368 -12.58 -30.03 26.40
C ILE A 368 -13.82 -29.25 26.84
N ILE A 369 -15.00 -29.86 26.71
CA ILE A 369 -16.27 -29.25 27.12
C ILE A 369 -16.22 -28.89 28.60
N GLU A 370 -15.80 -29.84 29.45
CA GLU A 370 -15.65 -29.68 30.88
C GLU A 370 -14.77 -28.50 31.25
N HIS A 371 -13.54 -28.45 30.72
CA HIS A 371 -12.63 -27.34 31.02
C HIS A 371 -13.10 -26.00 30.46
N ILE A 372 -13.84 -25.98 29.34
CA ILE A 372 -14.44 -24.75 28.84
C ILE A 372 -15.54 -24.26 29.79
N LEU A 373 -16.39 -25.14 30.32
CA LEU A 373 -17.42 -24.76 31.29
C LEU A 373 -16.81 -24.22 32.59
N GLU A 374 -15.72 -24.84 33.06
CA GLU A 374 -15.00 -24.38 34.24
C GLU A 374 -14.37 -22.98 34.05
N GLU A 375 -13.77 -22.72 32.90
CA GLU A 375 -13.07 -21.45 32.63
C GLU A 375 -14.03 -20.34 32.14
N TYR A 376 -15.11 -20.72 31.44
CA TYR A 376 -16.09 -19.83 30.81
C TYR A 376 -17.54 -20.26 31.12
N PRO A 377 -18.02 -20.11 32.36
CA PRO A 377 -19.36 -20.56 32.77
C PRO A 377 -20.46 -19.61 32.25
N VAL A 378 -20.75 -19.68 30.94
CA VAL A 378 -21.77 -18.86 30.28
C VAL A 378 -23.11 -19.60 30.26
N LYS A 379 -24.21 -18.93 30.60
CA LYS A 379 -25.57 -19.52 30.65
C LYS A 379 -25.95 -20.26 29.36
N GLU A 380 -25.57 -19.75 28.20
CA GLU A 380 -25.86 -20.36 26.90
C GLU A 380 -25.20 -21.75 26.74
N TYR A 381 -24.01 -21.95 27.30
CA TYR A 381 -23.32 -23.23 27.24
C TYR A 381 -24.07 -24.29 28.05
N PHE A 382 -24.51 -23.95 29.26
CA PHE A 382 -25.28 -24.89 30.07
C PHE A 382 -26.66 -25.19 29.47
N LYS A 383 -27.35 -24.20 28.87
CA LYS A 383 -28.58 -24.46 28.10
C LYS A 383 -28.37 -25.48 26.98
N LYS A 384 -27.24 -25.40 26.26
CA LYS A 384 -26.89 -26.39 25.23
C LYS A 384 -26.59 -27.77 25.80
N ILE A 385 -25.92 -27.86 26.96
CA ILE A 385 -25.70 -29.16 27.62
C ILE A 385 -27.04 -29.78 28.04
N ASP A 386 -27.95 -29.00 28.62
CA ASP A 386 -29.26 -29.48 29.05
C ASP A 386 -30.10 -30.02 27.88
N GLN A 387 -30.09 -29.32 26.74
CA GLN A 387 -30.72 -29.80 25.48
C GLN A 387 -30.19 -31.16 25.01
N PHE A 388 -28.95 -31.50 25.36
CA PHE A 388 -28.31 -32.75 24.96
C PHE A 388 -27.94 -33.63 26.17
N LYS A 389 -28.62 -33.46 27.32
CA LYS A 389 -28.28 -34.09 28.59
C LYS A 389 -28.15 -35.62 28.49
N ALA A 390 -29.02 -36.25 27.70
CA ALA A 390 -29.03 -37.70 27.46
C ALA A 390 -27.72 -38.26 26.85
N PHE A 391 -26.89 -37.42 26.23
CA PHE A 391 -25.61 -37.84 25.65
C PHE A 391 -24.45 -37.77 26.64
N PHE A 392 -24.61 -37.10 27.78
CA PHE A 392 -23.52 -36.87 28.74
C PHE A 392 -23.56 -37.87 29.90
N PRO A 393 -22.40 -38.29 30.43
CA PRO A 393 -22.35 -39.15 31.61
C PRO A 393 -22.96 -38.47 32.82
N GLN A 394 -23.63 -39.25 33.67
CA GLN A 394 -24.26 -38.74 34.88
C GLN A 394 -23.26 -38.01 35.80
N GLU A 395 -22.05 -38.56 35.97
CA GLU A 395 -20.97 -37.93 36.76
C GLU A 395 -20.60 -36.53 36.25
N PHE A 396 -20.60 -36.32 34.93
CA PHE A 396 -20.32 -35.02 34.32
C PHE A 396 -21.46 -34.03 34.60
N LEU A 397 -22.71 -34.48 34.53
CA LEU A 397 -23.88 -33.64 34.79
C LEU A 397 -23.96 -33.22 36.25
N GLU A 398 -23.72 -34.14 37.17
CA GLU A 398 -23.70 -33.90 38.62
C GLU A 398 -22.64 -32.86 39.00
N LYS A 399 -21.47 -32.90 38.35
CA LYS A 399 -20.40 -31.91 38.58
C LYS A 399 -20.86 -30.46 38.34
N PHE A 400 -21.78 -30.24 37.41
CA PHE A 400 -22.29 -28.92 37.04
C PHE A 400 -23.74 -28.67 37.48
N GLN A 401 -24.31 -29.52 38.36
CA GLN A 401 -25.71 -29.46 38.80
C GLN A 401 -26.11 -28.07 39.34
N SER A 402 -25.23 -27.46 40.14
CA SER A 402 -25.47 -26.12 40.71
C SER A 402 -25.66 -25.02 39.67
N PHE A 403 -25.12 -25.18 38.45
CA PHE A 403 -25.34 -24.23 37.35
C PHE A 403 -26.62 -24.54 36.58
N PHE A 404 -27.04 -25.80 36.49
CA PHE A 404 -28.31 -26.18 35.88
C PHE A 404 -29.50 -25.73 36.74
N ASP A 405 -29.39 -25.78 38.07
CA ASP A 405 -30.44 -25.36 39.00
C ASP A 405 -30.70 -23.83 38.96
N LEU A 406 -29.81 -23.05 38.32
CA LEU A 406 -29.88 -21.59 38.19
C LEU A 406 -30.37 -21.10 36.80
N LEU A 407 -30.63 -22.02 35.87
CA LEU A 407 -31.13 -21.73 34.51
C LEU A 407 -32.65 -21.68 34.47
#